data_AF-A0AB37AXH6-F1
#
_entry.id   AF-A0AB37AXH6-F1
#
_cell.length_a   1.000
_cell.length_b   1.000
_cell.length_c   1.000
_cell.angle_alpha   90.00
_cell.angle_beta   90.00
_cell.angle_gamma   90.00
#
_symmetry.space_group_name_H-M   'P 1'
#
loop_
_entity.id
_entity.type
_entity.pdbx_description
1 polymer ?
#
loop_
_entity_poly.entity_id
_entity_poly.type
_entity_poly.pdbx_seq_one_letter_code
_entity_poly.pdbx_strand_id
1 'polypeptide(L)'
;MTWRRAGVAVSLLATTLGLSGCGKSEPVYSGISIIGRNYLPYNMSGFTIADTFGNTASGGGDDPPGAGGGSVKCCYKLKGTEFVVKWNYYDVDQWHKGNKQMFHAETKVPMPPSPVPDDAGARILEVHFFPDRHVEFQFPGKLLDDARLPIVDVVKWMKQYQAQLDKRYDEREDQQFRRIARVIASAWLKYRLTDRDDLQQYVYFTLLVSDRFDEHPEIQRLLQTTTGKPGLFAKSLQLLPKSVLSALSRDAFTGLAVPAISDGLLPPPHG
;
A
#
# COMPACT_ATOMS: atom_id res chain seq x y z
N MET A 1 -25.52 -7.10 -88.67
CA MET A 1 -25.90 -6.95 -87.25
C MET A 1 -25.18 -5.75 -86.68
N THR A 2 -25.88 -4.62 -86.72
CA THR A 2 -25.59 -3.41 -85.97
C THR A 2 -26.09 -3.58 -84.54
N TRP A 3 -25.46 -2.95 -83.56
CA TRP A 3 -26.21 -2.35 -82.44
C TRP A 3 -25.40 -1.25 -81.74
N ARG A 4 -25.94 -0.03 -81.86
CA ARG A 4 -25.82 1.07 -80.92
C ARG A 4 -26.67 0.77 -79.68
N ARG A 5 -26.31 1.33 -78.51
CA ARG A 5 -27.17 2.06 -77.54
C ARG A 5 -26.34 2.33 -76.27
N ALA A 6 -26.21 3.61 -75.86
CA ALA A 6 -26.98 4.26 -74.78
C ALA A 6 -26.81 3.53 -73.44
N GLY A 7 -26.20 4.06 -72.38
CA GLY A 7 -26.30 5.40 -71.80
C GLY A 7 -27.16 5.30 -70.54
N VAL A 8 -26.57 5.33 -69.34
CA VAL A 8 -27.26 5.64 -68.07
C VAL A 8 -26.22 6.21 -67.09
N ALA A 9 -26.45 7.45 -66.64
CA ALA A 9 -25.85 8.03 -65.46
C ALA A 9 -26.58 7.53 -64.21
N VAL A 10 -25.86 7.17 -63.15
CA VAL A 10 -26.42 7.14 -61.78
C VAL A 10 -25.41 7.78 -60.83
N SER A 11 -25.97 8.75 -60.11
CA SER A 11 -25.37 9.67 -59.15
C SER A 11 -24.91 9.01 -57.84
N LEU A 12 -24.01 9.73 -57.17
CA LEU A 12 -23.70 9.81 -55.73
C LEU A 12 -24.35 8.79 -54.77
N LEU A 13 -23.53 8.23 -53.88
CA LEU A 13 -23.68 8.49 -52.43
C LEU A 13 -22.37 8.19 -51.69
N ALA A 14 -21.73 9.24 -51.18
CA ALA A 14 -20.63 9.12 -50.23
C ALA A 14 -21.23 8.78 -48.85
N THR A 15 -21.10 7.53 -48.42
CA THR A 15 -21.41 7.12 -47.05
C THR A 15 -20.21 7.37 -46.16
N THR A 16 -20.14 8.58 -45.59
CA THR A 16 -19.34 8.85 -44.40
C THR A 16 -19.96 8.08 -43.23
N LEU A 17 -19.36 6.95 -42.87
CA LEU A 17 -19.63 6.25 -41.61
C LEU A 17 -19.08 7.10 -40.45
N GLY A 18 -19.91 8.00 -39.94
CA GLY A 18 -19.70 8.61 -38.63
C GLY A 18 -19.86 7.55 -37.56
N LEU A 19 -18.74 7.04 -37.04
CA LEU A 19 -18.70 6.33 -35.77
C LEU A 19 -18.86 7.36 -34.64
N SER A 20 -20.11 7.78 -34.39
CA SER A 20 -20.46 8.32 -33.09
C SER A 20 -20.43 7.17 -32.10
N GLY A 21 -19.29 6.96 -31.44
CA GLY A 21 -19.23 6.10 -30.28
C GLY A 21 -20.24 6.61 -29.25
N CYS A 22 -21.28 5.81 -28.98
CA CYS A 22 -22.13 5.96 -27.81
C CYS A 22 -21.26 5.76 -26.57
N GLY A 23 -20.56 6.83 -26.15
CA GLY A 23 -19.75 6.83 -24.95
C GLY A 23 -20.68 6.66 -23.74
N LYS A 24 -20.48 5.59 -22.98
CA LYS A 24 -21.09 5.46 -21.65
C LYS A 24 -20.76 6.73 -20.87
N SER A 25 -21.76 7.32 -20.23
CA SER A 25 -21.52 8.47 -19.34
C SER A 25 -20.56 8.05 -18.22
N GLU A 26 -19.52 8.84 -18.01
CA GLU A 26 -18.56 8.63 -16.91
C GLU A 26 -19.28 8.56 -15.55
N PRO A 27 -18.86 7.65 -14.64
CA PRO A 27 -19.48 7.53 -13.33
C PRO A 27 -19.27 8.81 -12.51
N VAL A 28 -20.26 9.15 -11.68
CA VAL A 28 -20.22 10.32 -10.80
C VAL A 28 -20.39 9.83 -9.36
N TYR A 29 -19.41 10.14 -8.53
CA TYR A 29 -19.37 9.80 -7.12
C TYR A 29 -19.61 11.08 -6.33
N SER A 30 -20.81 11.26 -5.77
CA SER A 30 -21.21 12.49 -5.07
C SER A 30 -21.62 12.23 -3.62
N GLY A 31 -21.31 13.19 -2.76
CA GLY A 31 -21.54 13.06 -1.32
C GLY A 31 -20.62 12.01 -0.71
N ILE A 32 -19.41 11.84 -1.27
CA ILE A 32 -18.47 10.84 -0.78
C ILE A 32 -17.66 11.38 0.38
N SER A 33 -17.38 10.50 1.32
CA SER A 33 -16.45 10.68 2.41
C SER A 33 -15.12 9.99 2.08
N ILE A 34 -14.00 10.61 2.41
CA ILE A 34 -12.66 10.09 2.11
C ILE A 34 -11.99 9.57 3.39
N ILE A 35 -11.35 8.40 3.28
CA ILE A 35 -10.48 7.85 4.32
C ILE A 35 -9.14 7.47 3.69
N GLY A 36 -8.05 8.00 4.22
CA GLY A 36 -6.70 7.49 3.93
C GLY A 36 -6.34 6.32 4.82
N ARG A 37 -5.69 5.30 4.26
CA ARG A 37 -5.06 4.19 4.98
C ARG A 37 -3.56 4.25 4.70
N ASN A 38 -2.76 4.66 5.68
CA ASN A 38 -1.33 4.83 5.52
C ASN A 38 -0.59 3.54 5.89
N TYR A 39 -0.11 2.78 4.89
CA TYR A 39 0.79 1.65 5.10
C TYR A 39 2.26 2.00 4.79
N LEU A 40 2.56 3.27 4.52
CA LEU A 40 3.92 3.73 4.30
C LEU A 40 4.73 3.58 5.59
N PRO A 41 6.06 3.37 5.49
CA PRO A 41 6.98 3.45 6.63
C PRO A 41 7.27 4.90 7.08
N TYR A 42 6.45 5.86 6.65
CA TYR A 42 6.56 7.30 6.89
C TYR A 42 5.24 7.84 7.44
N ASN A 43 5.28 8.99 8.12
CA ASN A 43 4.07 9.74 8.42
C ASN A 43 3.55 10.42 7.15
N MET A 44 2.24 10.37 6.93
CA MET A 44 1.57 11.04 5.83
C MET A 44 0.93 12.35 6.32
N SER A 45 1.44 13.48 5.83
CA SER A 45 0.92 14.81 6.20
C SER A 45 -0.43 15.11 5.52
N GLY A 46 -0.78 14.41 4.45
CA GLY A 46 -2.08 14.47 3.79
C GLY A 46 -2.00 14.12 2.32
N PHE A 47 -3.16 14.01 1.68
CA PHE A 47 -3.26 13.69 0.26
C PHE A 47 -4.43 14.41 -0.43
N THR A 48 -4.35 14.50 -1.75
CA THR A 48 -5.39 15.03 -2.65
C THR A 48 -5.60 14.08 -3.81
N ILE A 49 -6.86 13.83 -4.13
CA ILE A 49 -7.34 13.12 -5.31
C ILE A 49 -7.87 14.19 -6.27
N ALA A 50 -7.47 14.14 -7.53
CA ALA A 50 -8.00 14.98 -8.60
C ALA A 50 -8.53 14.10 -9.72
N ASP A 51 -9.71 14.45 -10.25
CA ASP A 51 -10.22 13.86 -11.48
C ASP A 51 -9.92 14.73 -12.71
N THR A 52 -10.19 14.20 -13.89
CA THR A 52 -9.98 14.92 -15.17
C THR A 52 -11.02 16.02 -15.43
N PHE A 53 -12.03 16.14 -14.57
CA PHE A 53 -13.14 17.09 -14.69
C PHE A 53 -13.00 18.28 -13.74
N GLY A 54 -11.86 18.41 -13.07
CA GLY A 54 -11.55 19.52 -12.15
C GLY A 54 -12.14 19.37 -10.76
N ASN A 55 -12.74 18.22 -10.41
CA ASN A 55 -13.14 17.96 -9.03
C ASN A 55 -11.97 17.39 -8.23
N THR A 56 -11.93 17.73 -6.94
CA THR A 56 -10.89 17.28 -6.03
C THR A 56 -11.48 16.79 -4.71
N ALA A 57 -10.84 15.80 -4.13
CA ALA A 57 -11.09 15.35 -2.77
C ALA A 57 -9.79 15.29 -1.98
N SER A 58 -9.81 15.50 -0.66
CA SER A 58 -8.59 15.48 0.15
C SER A 58 -8.81 14.82 1.49
N GLY A 59 -7.73 14.33 2.09
CA GLY A 59 -7.77 13.54 3.32
C GLY A 59 -6.44 13.54 4.07
N GLY A 60 -6.46 12.93 5.25
CA GLY A 60 -5.32 12.81 6.16
C GLY A 60 -5.05 14.07 6.99
N GLY A 61 -3.95 14.05 7.74
CA GLY A 61 -3.56 15.16 8.62
C GLY A 61 -2.54 14.78 9.68
N ASP A 62 -1.39 14.24 9.25
CA ASP A 62 -0.34 13.60 10.07
C ASP A 62 -0.70 12.19 10.55
N ASP A 63 -0.92 11.30 9.58
CA ASP A 63 -1.25 9.91 9.82
C ASP A 63 0.05 9.07 9.98
N PRO A 64 0.34 8.50 11.16
CA PRO A 64 1.47 7.58 11.31
C PRO A 64 1.27 6.27 10.52
N PRO A 65 2.32 5.44 10.36
CA PRO A 65 2.17 4.12 9.75
C PRO A 65 1.07 3.29 10.44
N GLY A 66 0.21 2.66 9.66
CA GLY A 66 -0.95 1.89 10.14
C GLY A 66 -2.16 2.74 10.52
N ALA A 67 -2.08 4.07 10.50
CA ALA A 67 -3.23 4.92 10.73
C ALA A 67 -4.16 4.98 9.52
N GLY A 68 -5.44 5.16 9.81
CA GLY A 68 -6.48 5.40 8.82
C GLY A 68 -7.86 5.25 9.43
N GLY A 69 -8.75 6.21 9.17
CA GLY A 69 -10.11 6.27 9.72
C GLY A 69 -10.39 7.44 10.67
N GLY A 70 -9.36 8.23 11.04
CA GLY A 70 -9.49 9.33 12.01
C GLY A 70 -9.91 10.69 11.44
N SER A 71 -9.84 10.89 10.12
CA SER A 71 -10.22 12.15 9.46
C SER A 71 -11.13 11.88 8.26
N VAL A 72 -12.36 11.42 8.54
CA VAL A 72 -13.40 11.33 7.51
C VAL A 72 -13.74 12.75 7.08
N LYS A 73 -13.18 13.20 5.96
CA LYS A 73 -13.58 14.45 5.30
C LYS A 73 -14.68 14.14 4.31
N CYS A 74 -15.82 14.80 4.46
CA CYS A 74 -17.03 14.47 3.72
C CYS A 74 -17.26 15.33 2.50
N CYS A 75 -18.31 14.92 1.79
CA CYS A 75 -19.12 15.76 0.92
C CYS A 75 -18.43 16.14 -0.39
N TYR A 76 -17.47 15.33 -0.81
CA TYR A 76 -16.78 15.51 -2.07
C TYR A 76 -17.60 14.99 -3.25
N LYS A 77 -17.19 15.46 -4.43
CA LYS A 77 -17.65 14.99 -5.71
C LYS A 77 -16.42 14.59 -6.52
N LEU A 78 -16.46 13.42 -7.13
CA LEU A 78 -15.48 12.92 -8.08
C LEU A 78 -16.21 12.35 -9.30
N LYS A 79 -15.56 12.36 -10.46
CA LYS A 79 -16.12 11.89 -11.72
C LYS A 79 -15.08 11.17 -12.56
N GLY A 80 -15.51 10.12 -13.25
CA GLY A 80 -14.66 9.38 -14.17
C GLY A 80 -14.05 8.13 -13.55
N THR A 81 -13.13 7.52 -14.29
CA THR A 81 -12.49 6.25 -13.92
C THR A 81 -10.99 6.35 -13.74
N GLU A 82 -10.41 7.54 -13.96
CA GLU A 82 -9.00 7.81 -13.80
C GLU A 82 -8.79 9.00 -12.87
N PHE A 83 -7.93 8.82 -11.87
CA PHE A 83 -7.65 9.82 -10.85
C PHE A 83 -6.16 10.02 -10.68
N VAL A 84 -5.75 11.23 -10.32
CA VAL A 84 -4.39 11.53 -9.88
C VAL A 84 -4.43 11.69 -8.37
N VAL A 85 -3.62 10.90 -7.66
CA VAL A 85 -3.43 11.02 -6.21
C VAL A 85 -2.08 11.63 -5.94
N LYS A 86 -2.04 12.70 -5.14
CA LYS A 86 -0.82 13.36 -4.67
C LYS A 86 -0.79 13.32 -3.15
N TRP A 87 0.36 13.03 -2.55
CA TRP A 87 0.49 13.02 -1.09
C TRP A 87 1.85 13.52 -0.63
N ASN A 88 1.85 14.01 0.61
CA ASN A 88 3.03 14.52 1.29
C ASN A 88 3.34 13.59 2.46
N TYR A 89 4.61 13.26 2.64
CA TYR A 89 5.05 12.37 3.71
C TYR A 89 6.44 12.73 4.20
N TYR A 90 6.80 12.33 5.41
CA TYR A 90 8.08 12.66 6.03
C TYR A 90 8.50 11.62 7.06
N ASP A 91 9.79 11.62 7.38
CA ASP A 91 10.34 10.82 8.48
C ASP A 91 10.30 11.63 9.77
N VAL A 92 9.39 11.27 10.68
CA VAL A 92 9.21 11.91 11.99
C VAL A 92 10.50 11.91 12.81
N ASP A 93 11.29 10.85 12.73
CA ASP A 93 12.51 10.73 13.53
C ASP A 93 13.59 11.70 13.05
N GLN A 94 13.71 11.89 11.74
CA GLN A 94 14.60 12.89 11.15
C GLN A 94 14.07 14.31 11.39
N TRP A 95 12.75 14.48 11.35
CA TRP A 95 12.09 15.75 11.64
C TRP A 95 12.40 16.23 13.05
N HIS A 96 12.33 15.34 14.05
CA HIS A 96 12.70 15.64 15.43
C HIS A 96 14.20 15.95 15.60
N LYS A 97 15.06 15.42 14.73
CA LYS A 97 16.50 15.75 14.67
C LYS A 97 16.80 17.06 13.91
N GLY A 98 15.76 17.78 13.48
CA GLY A 98 15.88 19.06 12.78
C GLY A 98 15.91 18.95 11.25
N ASN A 99 16.01 17.74 10.69
CA ASN A 99 15.87 17.53 9.25
C ASN A 99 14.39 17.47 8.87
N LYS A 100 13.80 18.64 8.63
CA LYS A 100 12.38 18.82 8.31
C LYS A 100 12.07 18.64 6.81
N GLN A 101 12.67 17.62 6.21
CA GLN A 101 12.43 17.31 4.79
C GLN A 101 11.02 16.73 4.60
N MET A 102 10.24 17.41 3.76
CA MET A 102 8.96 16.91 3.26
C MET A 102 9.18 16.23 1.91
N PHE A 103 8.67 15.02 1.75
CA PHE A 103 8.66 14.31 0.48
C PHE A 103 7.29 14.46 -0.19
N HIS A 104 7.30 14.38 -1.51
CA HIS A 104 6.13 14.50 -2.36
C HIS A 104 6.08 13.32 -3.31
N ALA A 105 4.90 12.73 -3.48
CA ALA A 105 4.69 11.70 -4.48
C ALA A 105 3.34 11.87 -5.16
N GLU A 106 3.25 11.36 -6.39
CA GLU A 106 2.02 11.32 -7.16
C GLU A 106 1.91 10.01 -7.92
N THR A 107 0.68 9.55 -8.15
CA THR A 107 0.40 8.39 -8.99
C THR A 107 -0.97 8.50 -9.63
N LYS A 108 -1.16 7.80 -10.76
CA LYS A 108 -2.47 7.62 -11.37
C LYS A 108 -3.12 6.37 -10.79
N VAL A 109 -4.37 6.49 -10.39
CA VAL A 109 -5.15 5.42 -9.79
C VAL A 109 -6.41 5.20 -10.64
N PRO A 110 -6.57 4.01 -11.25
CA PRO A 110 -7.81 3.66 -11.91
C PRO A 110 -8.87 3.29 -10.86
N MET A 111 -10.11 3.70 -11.10
CA MET A 111 -11.27 3.20 -10.37
C MET A 111 -12.33 2.79 -11.39
N PRO A 112 -12.54 1.49 -11.60
CA PRO A 112 -13.66 1.03 -12.41
C PRO A 112 -14.99 1.61 -11.89
N PRO A 113 -16.01 1.75 -12.76
CA PRO A 113 -17.34 2.14 -12.31
C PRO A 113 -17.82 1.23 -11.17
N SER A 114 -18.10 1.84 -10.02
CA SER A 114 -18.52 1.14 -8.82
C SER A 114 -19.93 1.57 -8.42
N PRO A 115 -20.77 0.67 -7.90
CA PRO A 115 -22.08 1.04 -7.36
C PRO A 115 -21.95 2.12 -6.29
N VAL A 116 -22.77 3.17 -6.41
CA VAL A 116 -22.84 4.24 -5.40
C VAL A 116 -23.96 3.88 -4.42
N PRO A 117 -23.67 3.69 -3.12
CA PRO A 117 -24.70 3.44 -2.13
C PRO A 117 -25.73 4.57 -2.06
N ASP A 118 -27.01 4.23 -1.86
CA ASP A 118 -28.06 5.22 -1.68
C ASP A 118 -27.86 6.03 -0.40
N ASP A 119 -27.48 5.35 0.69
CA ASP A 119 -27.12 6.00 1.97
C ASP A 119 -25.80 6.77 1.85
N ALA A 120 -25.84 8.07 2.11
CA ALA A 120 -24.66 8.94 2.12
C ALA A 120 -23.62 8.52 3.16
N GLY A 121 -24.04 7.95 4.30
CA GLY A 121 -23.14 7.44 5.34
C GLY A 121 -22.27 6.27 4.87
N ALA A 122 -22.72 5.52 3.86
CA ALA A 122 -22.02 4.39 3.27
C ALA A 122 -21.15 4.77 2.04
N ARG A 123 -21.19 6.03 1.59
CA ARG A 123 -20.40 6.51 0.44
C ARG A 123 -18.97 6.84 0.84
N ILE A 124 -18.23 5.84 1.28
CA ILE A 124 -16.85 6.01 1.73
C ILE A 124 -15.90 5.57 0.62
N LEU A 125 -14.97 6.43 0.22
CA LEU A 125 -13.84 6.09 -0.62
C LEU A 125 -12.62 5.91 0.27
N GLU A 126 -12.13 4.68 0.36
CA GLU A 126 -10.85 4.37 0.99
C GLU A 126 -9.71 4.52 -0.02
N VAL A 127 -8.63 5.17 0.44
CA VAL A 127 -7.40 5.37 -0.32
C VAL A 127 -6.26 4.70 0.42
N HIS A 128 -5.76 3.60 -0.12
CA HIS A 128 -4.73 2.77 0.49
C HIS A 128 -3.36 3.14 -0.07
N PHE A 129 -2.44 3.61 0.79
CA PHE A 129 -1.08 3.98 0.43
C PHE A 129 -0.11 2.89 0.88
N PHE A 130 0.57 2.23 -0.04
CA PHE A 130 1.41 1.07 0.26
C PHE A 130 2.90 1.38 0.28
N PRO A 131 3.74 0.54 0.92
CA PRO A 131 5.18 0.79 1.06
C PRO A 131 5.96 1.07 -0.23
N ASP A 132 5.58 0.50 -1.37
CA ASP A 132 6.20 0.75 -2.68
C ASP A 132 5.60 1.96 -3.41
N ARG A 133 4.81 2.78 -2.69
CA ARG A 133 4.12 3.98 -3.17
C ARG A 133 2.98 3.73 -4.15
N HIS A 134 2.57 2.49 -4.39
CA HIS A 134 1.32 2.27 -5.11
C HIS A 134 0.12 2.69 -4.24
N VAL A 135 -0.94 3.12 -4.91
CA VAL A 135 -2.18 3.56 -4.28
C VAL A 135 -3.34 2.77 -4.86
N GLU A 136 -4.22 2.29 -3.99
CA GLU A 136 -5.42 1.55 -4.39
C GLU A 136 -6.67 2.23 -3.83
N PHE A 137 -7.75 2.24 -4.61
CA PHE A 137 -9.05 2.71 -4.17
C PHE A 137 -9.97 1.54 -3.81
N GLN A 138 -10.83 1.76 -2.81
CA GLN A 138 -11.94 0.87 -2.48
C GLN A 138 -13.20 1.70 -2.27
N PHE A 139 -14.22 1.42 -3.07
CA PHE A 139 -15.52 2.08 -3.03
C PHE A 139 -16.65 1.11 -3.39
N PRO A 140 -17.70 0.96 -2.55
CA PRO A 140 -17.80 1.55 -1.23
C PRO A 140 -16.83 0.90 -0.24
N GLY A 141 -16.15 1.73 0.54
CA GLY A 141 -15.33 1.33 1.67
C GLY A 141 -16.12 1.25 2.97
N LYS A 142 -15.41 0.95 4.07
CA LYS A 142 -15.96 0.86 5.42
C LYS A 142 -15.12 1.71 6.37
N LEU A 143 -15.76 2.26 7.40
CA LEU A 143 -15.05 2.98 8.48
C LEU A 143 -14.08 2.04 9.20
N LEU A 144 -14.61 0.89 9.60
CA LEU A 144 -13.89 -0.20 10.23
C LEU A 144 -13.76 -1.32 9.20
N ASP A 145 -12.55 -1.52 8.70
CA ASP A 145 -12.22 -2.64 7.82
C ASP A 145 -10.92 -3.30 8.32
N ASP A 146 -10.73 -4.55 7.95
CA ASP A 146 -9.48 -5.24 8.22
C ASP A 146 -8.36 -4.57 7.42
N ALA A 147 -7.33 -4.10 8.11
CA ALA A 147 -6.22 -3.43 7.45
C ALA A 147 -5.51 -4.40 6.49
N ARG A 148 -5.27 -3.97 5.23
CA ARG A 148 -4.52 -4.75 4.23
C ARG A 148 -3.10 -5.09 4.69
N LEU A 149 -2.55 -4.25 5.58
CA LEU A 149 -1.31 -4.49 6.29
C LEU A 149 -1.54 -4.24 7.79
N PRO A 150 -1.51 -5.29 8.65
CA PRO A 150 -1.95 -5.20 10.05
C PRO A 150 -0.88 -4.60 10.98
N ILE A 151 -0.38 -3.39 10.67
CA ILE A 151 0.71 -2.74 11.41
C ILE A 151 0.40 -2.60 12.90
N VAL A 152 -0.79 -2.06 13.23
CA VAL A 152 -1.20 -1.81 14.62
C VAL A 152 -1.31 -3.11 15.42
N ASP A 153 -1.83 -4.17 14.81
CA ASP A 153 -1.98 -5.47 15.48
C ASP A 153 -0.62 -6.14 15.74
N VAL A 154 0.30 -6.05 14.79
CA VAL A 154 1.67 -6.56 14.95
C VAL A 154 2.42 -5.78 16.04
N VAL A 155 2.31 -4.45 16.06
CA VAL A 155 2.88 -3.63 17.15
C VAL A 155 2.30 -4.02 18.50
N LYS A 156 0.97 -4.17 18.59
CA LYS A 156 0.29 -4.60 19.82
C LYS A 156 0.79 -5.97 20.29
N TRP A 157 1.01 -6.91 19.37
CA TRP A 157 1.57 -8.21 19.68
C TRP A 157 3.03 -8.12 20.16
N MET A 158 3.85 -7.25 19.56
CA MET A 158 5.25 -7.04 19.97
C MET A 158 5.40 -6.47 21.38
N LYS A 159 4.37 -5.85 21.96
CA LYS A 159 4.39 -5.34 23.35
C LYS A 159 4.72 -6.42 24.39
N GLN A 160 4.48 -7.71 24.10
CA GLN A 160 4.90 -8.80 24.99
C GLN A 160 6.43 -8.92 25.12
N TYR A 161 7.18 -8.37 24.17
CA TYR A 161 8.64 -8.36 24.16
C TYR A 161 9.22 -6.97 24.51
N GLN A 162 8.42 -6.07 25.09
CA GLN A 162 8.80 -4.68 25.36
C GLN A 162 10.13 -4.56 26.11
N ALA A 163 10.32 -5.33 27.18
CA ALA A 163 11.56 -5.29 27.96
C ALA A 163 12.82 -5.68 27.15
N GLN A 164 12.67 -6.55 26.15
CA GLN A 164 13.79 -6.94 25.28
C GLN A 164 14.07 -5.86 24.23
N LEU A 165 13.02 -5.24 23.69
CA LEU A 165 13.12 -4.12 22.76
C LEU A 165 13.76 -2.90 23.44
N ASP A 166 13.30 -2.53 24.63
CA ASP A 166 13.84 -1.42 25.42
C ASP A 166 15.34 -1.63 25.69
N LYS A 167 15.70 -2.84 26.15
CA LYS A 167 17.10 -3.19 26.42
C LYS A 167 17.98 -3.11 25.17
N ARG A 168 17.43 -3.44 24.00
CA ARG A 168 18.20 -3.52 22.73
C ARG A 168 18.34 -2.17 22.05
N TYR A 169 17.32 -1.32 22.10
CA TYR A 169 17.25 -0.11 21.27
C TYR A 169 17.22 1.20 22.06
N ASP A 170 16.88 1.20 23.35
CA ASP A 170 16.76 2.42 24.19
C ASP A 170 15.95 3.55 23.51
N GLU A 171 14.77 3.17 22.98
CA GLU A 171 13.90 4.03 22.18
C GLU A 171 12.61 4.38 22.93
N ARG A 172 12.06 5.58 22.67
CA ARG A 172 10.69 5.92 23.11
C ARG A 172 9.65 5.04 22.40
N GLU A 173 8.45 4.91 22.99
CA GLU A 173 7.36 4.11 22.41
C GLU A 173 7.02 4.51 20.96
N ASP A 174 7.02 5.81 20.64
CA ASP A 174 6.74 6.30 19.30
C ASP A 174 7.82 5.92 18.27
N GLN A 175 9.08 5.88 18.70
CA GLN A 175 10.21 5.46 17.86
C GLN A 175 10.19 3.94 17.63
N GLN A 176 9.93 3.17 18.68
CA GLN A 176 9.80 1.71 18.59
C GLN A 176 8.62 1.31 17.70
N PHE A 177 7.49 2.02 17.80
CA PHE A 177 6.35 1.84 16.89
C PHE A 177 6.80 1.97 15.43
N ARG A 178 7.51 3.06 15.09
CA ARG A 178 8.00 3.31 13.73
C ARG A 178 9.04 2.29 13.30
N ARG A 179 9.92 1.83 14.19
CA ARG A 179 10.86 0.74 13.93
C ARG A 179 10.14 -0.55 13.51
N ILE A 180 9.12 -0.96 14.26
CA ILE A 180 8.31 -2.14 13.92
C ILE A 180 7.60 -1.93 12.57
N ALA A 181 6.98 -0.77 12.36
CA ALA A 181 6.30 -0.47 11.10
C ALA A 181 7.23 -0.52 9.88
N ARG A 182 8.48 -0.07 10.01
CA ARG A 182 9.50 -0.18 8.96
C ARG A 182 9.91 -1.62 8.66
N VAL A 183 9.99 -2.48 9.68
CA VAL A 183 10.24 -3.91 9.46
C VAL A 183 9.07 -4.58 8.74
N ILE A 184 7.84 -4.23 9.09
CA ILE A 184 6.63 -4.70 8.39
C ILE A 184 6.65 -4.24 6.92
N ALA A 185 6.95 -2.96 6.67
CA ALA A 185 7.10 -2.44 5.31
C ALA A 185 8.20 -3.17 4.54
N SER A 186 9.35 -3.46 5.16
CA SER A 186 10.42 -4.26 4.55
C SER A 186 9.95 -5.67 4.19
N ALA A 187 9.21 -6.34 5.08
CA ALA A 187 8.69 -7.68 4.84
C ALA A 187 7.73 -7.71 3.65
N TRP A 188 6.88 -6.68 3.54
CA TRP A 188 5.99 -6.51 2.42
C TRP A 188 6.73 -6.18 1.12
N LEU A 189 7.72 -5.28 1.16
CA LEU A 189 8.51 -4.88 -0.01
C LEU A 189 9.32 -6.06 -0.59
N LYS A 190 9.95 -6.86 0.29
CA LYS A 190 10.77 -8.00 -0.13
C LYS A 190 9.95 -9.22 -0.53
N TYR A 191 8.90 -9.53 0.23
CA TYR A 191 8.24 -10.85 0.19
C TYR A 191 6.72 -10.79 0.08
N ARG A 192 6.12 -9.59 0.02
CA ARG A 192 4.67 -9.36 -0.06
C ARG A 192 3.88 -10.02 1.08
N LEU A 193 4.49 -10.14 2.27
CA LEU A 193 3.80 -10.65 3.46
C LEU A 193 2.71 -9.66 3.90
N THR A 194 1.50 -10.17 4.07
CA THR A 194 0.33 -9.42 4.57
C THR A 194 -0.36 -10.11 5.73
N ASP A 195 -0.16 -11.42 5.89
CA ASP A 195 -0.72 -12.20 6.99
C ASP A 195 -0.15 -11.73 8.32
N ARG A 196 -1.04 -11.58 9.31
CA ARG A 196 -0.69 -11.05 10.62
C ARG A 196 0.34 -11.92 11.34
N ASP A 197 0.15 -13.23 11.34
CA ASP A 197 1.00 -14.14 12.10
C ASP A 197 2.37 -14.26 11.43
N ASP A 198 2.41 -14.27 10.09
CA ASP A 198 3.66 -14.20 9.32
C ASP A 198 4.46 -12.91 9.61
N LEU A 199 3.78 -11.76 9.64
CA LEU A 199 4.40 -10.47 9.96
C LEU A 199 4.87 -10.39 11.42
N GLN A 200 4.11 -10.93 12.37
CA GLN A 200 4.52 -11.03 13.77
C GLN A 200 5.84 -11.79 13.90
N GLN A 201 5.93 -12.97 13.29
CA GLN A 201 7.16 -13.77 13.34
C GLN A 201 8.30 -13.09 12.59
N TYR A 202 8.05 -12.52 11.41
CA TYR A 202 9.07 -11.78 10.66
C TYR A 202 9.66 -10.63 11.50
N VAL A 203 8.81 -9.83 12.16
CA VAL A 203 9.25 -8.73 13.02
C VAL A 203 10.03 -9.24 14.23
N TYR A 204 9.54 -10.29 14.90
CA TYR A 204 10.23 -10.89 16.05
C TYR A 204 11.65 -11.33 15.67
N PHE A 205 11.79 -12.10 14.59
CA PHE A 205 13.10 -12.58 14.15
C PHE A 205 14.03 -11.43 13.76
N THR A 206 13.54 -10.45 13.00
CA THR A 206 14.32 -9.27 12.60
C THR A 206 14.83 -8.49 13.81
N LEU A 207 13.96 -8.20 14.77
CA LEU A 207 14.29 -7.25 15.85
C LEU A 207 14.97 -7.90 17.05
N LEU A 208 14.71 -9.17 17.32
CA LEU A 208 15.14 -9.82 18.57
C LEU A 208 16.06 -11.03 18.35
N VAL A 209 16.10 -11.62 17.15
CA VAL A 209 16.96 -12.77 16.85
C VAL A 209 18.18 -12.34 16.04
N SER A 210 18.00 -11.89 14.80
CA SER A 210 19.06 -11.40 13.92
C SER A 210 18.44 -10.45 12.89
N ASP A 211 19.05 -9.29 12.69
CA ASP A 211 18.60 -8.29 11.71
C ASP A 211 18.76 -8.75 10.25
N ARG A 212 19.63 -9.75 10.04
CA ARG A 212 19.85 -10.46 8.77
C ARG A 212 19.32 -11.89 8.76
N PHE A 213 18.35 -12.22 9.63
CA PHE A 213 17.80 -13.58 9.71
C PHE A 213 17.24 -14.06 8.36
N ASP A 214 16.67 -13.14 7.56
CA ASP A 214 16.11 -13.46 6.25
C ASP A 214 17.20 -13.80 5.23
N GLU A 215 18.47 -13.52 5.49
CA GLU A 215 19.58 -13.99 4.65
C GLU A 215 19.92 -15.48 4.88
N HIS A 216 19.44 -16.10 5.97
CA HIS A 216 19.79 -17.49 6.26
C HIS A 216 19.19 -18.46 5.21
N PRO A 217 19.94 -19.44 4.67
CA PRO A 217 19.48 -20.32 3.59
C PRO A 217 18.15 -21.03 3.86
N GLU A 218 17.97 -21.59 5.06
CA GLU A 218 16.70 -22.24 5.41
C GLU A 218 15.54 -21.24 5.50
N ILE A 219 15.79 -20.00 5.95
CA ILE A 219 14.75 -18.96 6.03
C ILE A 219 14.32 -18.51 4.63
N GLN A 220 15.28 -18.32 3.71
CA GLN A 220 14.98 -18.07 2.30
C GLN A 220 14.16 -19.21 1.68
N ARG A 221 14.52 -20.47 1.96
CA ARG A 221 13.75 -21.63 1.50
C ARG A 221 12.31 -21.60 2.02
N LEU A 222 12.12 -21.25 3.29
CA LEU A 222 10.79 -21.09 3.86
C LEU A 222 10.02 -19.98 3.16
N LEU A 223 10.56 -18.75 3.07
CA LEU A 223 9.92 -17.60 2.42
C LEU A 223 9.46 -17.93 0.99
N GLN A 224 10.30 -18.62 0.21
CA GLN A 224 9.96 -19.05 -1.15
C GLN A 224 8.85 -20.11 -1.16
N THR A 225 8.94 -21.15 -0.33
CA THR A 225 7.97 -22.27 -0.34
C THR A 225 6.60 -21.90 0.23
N THR A 226 6.54 -20.85 1.07
CA THR A 226 5.32 -20.33 1.68
C THR A 226 4.74 -19.11 0.97
N THR A 227 5.37 -18.64 -0.12
CA THR A 227 4.85 -17.51 -0.90
C THR A 227 3.40 -17.74 -1.31
N GLY A 228 2.54 -16.74 -1.06
CA GLY A 228 1.11 -16.80 -1.37
C GLY A 228 0.29 -17.73 -0.46
N LYS A 229 0.85 -18.20 0.66
CA LYS A 229 0.15 -19.09 1.63
C LYS A 229 0.11 -18.43 3.02
N PRO A 230 -0.91 -17.58 3.29
CA PRO A 230 -1.04 -16.86 4.55
C PRO A 230 -0.89 -17.75 5.80
N GLY A 231 -0.02 -17.32 6.73
CA GLY A 231 0.21 -17.96 8.02
C GLY A 231 1.11 -19.20 7.97
N LEU A 232 1.49 -19.67 6.77
CA LEU A 232 2.35 -20.85 6.63
C LEU A 232 3.81 -20.54 6.95
N PHE A 233 4.27 -19.31 6.71
CA PHE A 233 5.63 -18.90 7.05
C PHE A 233 5.82 -18.92 8.57
N ALA A 234 4.90 -18.33 9.34
CA ALA A 234 4.90 -18.34 10.79
C ALA A 234 4.92 -19.76 11.36
N LYS A 235 4.04 -20.64 10.87
CA LYS A 235 4.02 -22.05 11.29
C LYS A 235 5.34 -22.76 10.98
N SER A 236 5.95 -22.46 9.84
CA SER A 236 7.23 -23.06 9.47
C SER A 236 8.38 -22.57 10.34
N LEU A 237 8.39 -21.28 10.71
CA LEU A 237 9.39 -20.71 11.63
C LEU A 237 9.35 -21.38 13.02
N GLN A 238 8.17 -21.74 13.51
CA GLN A 238 8.01 -22.44 14.78
C GLN A 238 8.61 -23.85 14.78
N LEU A 239 8.79 -24.45 13.60
CA LEU A 239 9.34 -25.79 13.42
C LEU A 239 10.82 -25.79 13.04
N LEU A 240 11.50 -24.64 13.13
CA LEU A 240 12.92 -24.54 12.79
C LEU A 240 13.77 -25.49 13.64
N PRO A 241 14.74 -26.21 13.02
CA PRO A 241 15.70 -26.99 13.78
C PRO A 241 16.48 -26.13 14.77
N LYS A 242 16.80 -26.69 15.94
CA LYS A 242 17.61 -26.00 16.97
C LYS A 242 18.96 -25.52 16.43
N SER A 243 19.55 -26.24 15.48
CA SER A 243 20.79 -25.84 14.81
C SER A 243 20.63 -24.53 14.04
N VAL A 244 19.51 -24.34 13.34
CA VAL A 244 19.20 -23.10 12.61
C VAL A 244 18.96 -21.95 13.59
N LEU A 245 18.14 -22.17 14.63
CA LEU A 245 17.92 -21.16 15.67
C LEU A 245 19.22 -20.72 16.35
N SER A 246 20.13 -21.67 16.59
CA SER A 246 21.44 -21.39 17.19
C SER A 246 22.42 -20.70 16.23
N ALA A 247 22.31 -20.95 14.92
CA ALA A 247 23.07 -20.22 13.91
C ALA A 247 22.58 -18.77 13.81
N LEU A 248 21.26 -18.57 13.75
CA LEU A 248 20.63 -17.24 13.71
C LEU A 248 21.00 -16.38 14.93
N SER A 249 20.87 -16.93 16.15
CA SER A 249 21.11 -16.16 17.38
C SER A 249 22.59 -15.78 17.60
N ARG A 250 23.52 -16.47 16.93
CA ARG A 250 24.96 -16.20 16.99
C ARG A 250 25.47 -15.47 15.75
N ASP A 251 24.58 -15.14 14.82
CA ASP A 251 24.91 -14.64 13.48
C ASP A 251 25.97 -15.51 12.75
N ALA A 252 25.91 -16.83 12.96
CA ALA A 252 26.91 -17.79 12.52
C ALA A 252 26.46 -18.55 11.27
N PHE A 253 26.27 -17.83 10.16
CA PHE A 253 25.89 -18.39 8.87
C PHE A 253 26.38 -17.53 7.70
N THR A 254 26.47 -18.15 6.52
CA THR A 254 26.69 -17.42 5.26
C THR A 254 25.33 -17.00 4.70
N GLY A 255 25.10 -15.68 4.66
CA GLY A 255 23.87 -15.11 4.13
C GLY A 255 23.74 -15.27 2.61
N LEU A 256 22.52 -15.49 2.15
CA LEU A 256 22.11 -15.39 0.75
C LEU A 256 21.67 -13.96 0.42
N ALA A 257 21.73 -13.62 -0.86
CA ALA A 257 21.16 -12.36 -1.34
C ALA A 257 19.63 -12.36 -1.13
N VAL A 258 19.12 -11.27 -0.55
CA VAL A 258 17.69 -11.02 -0.34
C VAL A 258 17.16 -10.06 -1.41
N PRO A 259 15.84 -10.03 -1.67
CA PRO A 259 15.24 -9.04 -2.56
C PRO A 259 15.65 -7.61 -2.16
N ALA A 260 16.13 -6.85 -3.15
CA ALA A 260 16.53 -5.47 -2.95
C ALA A 260 15.30 -4.58 -2.75
N ILE A 261 15.43 -3.58 -1.87
CA ILE A 261 14.43 -2.53 -1.68
C ILE A 261 14.96 -1.28 -2.35
N SER A 262 14.17 -0.69 -3.25
CA SER A 262 14.54 0.56 -3.93
C SER A 262 14.77 1.70 -2.94
N ASP A 263 15.73 2.55 -3.26
CA ASP A 263 16.11 3.69 -2.42
C ASP A 263 14.91 4.61 -2.12
N GLY A 264 14.84 5.07 -0.87
CA GLY A 264 13.80 5.98 -0.39
C GLY A 264 12.41 5.35 -0.21
N LEU A 265 12.26 4.02 -0.34
CA LEU A 265 11.04 3.33 0.08
C LEU A 265 11.03 3.03 1.59
N LEU A 266 12.21 2.93 2.21
CA LEU A 266 12.36 2.85 3.66
C LEU A 266 13.16 4.07 4.16
N PRO A 267 12.80 4.62 5.33
CA PRO A 267 13.67 5.57 6.02
C PRO A 267 15.00 4.90 6.38
N PRO A 268 16.11 5.67 6.47
CA PRO A 268 17.39 5.11 6.85
C PRO A 268 17.31 4.48 8.25
N PRO A 269 18.02 3.36 8.50
CA PRO A 269 18.08 2.74 9.81
C PRO A 269 18.50 3.76 10.88
N HIS A 270 17.89 3.67 12.05
CA HIS A 270 18.45 4.34 13.22
C HIS A 270 19.71 3.58 13.63
N GLY A 271 20.84 4.29 13.65
CA GLY A 271 22.04 3.85 14.36
C GLY A 271 21.86 3.98 15.87
#